data_AF-A0A263NWJ7-F1
#
_entry.id   AF-A0A263NWJ7-F1
#
_cell.length_a   1.000
_cell.length_b   1.000
_cell.length_c   1.000
_cell.angle_alpha   90.00
_cell.angle_beta   90.00
_cell.angle_gamma   90.00
#
_symmetry.space_group_name_H-M   'P 1'
#
loop_
_entity.id
_entity.type
_entity.pdbx_description
1 polymer ?
#
loop_
_entity_poly.entity_id
_entity_poly.type
_entity_poly.pdbx_seq_one_letter_code
_entity_poly.pdbx_strand_id
1 'polypeptide(L)' 'MFDLSKLEKTPTPQELQAQAESREALAYLASTDWYSLRFIEEQTPVPEAVLAARATARAKVIP' A
#
# COMPACT_ATOMS: atom_id res chain seq x y z
N MET A 1 28.86 -1.26 31.71
CA MET A 1 28.96 -1.37 30.24
C MET A 1 27.58 -1.03 29.69
N PHE A 2 27.47 -0.04 28.80
CA PHE A 2 26.18 0.38 28.25
C PHE A 2 25.71 -0.61 27.18
N ASP A 3 24.45 -1.05 27.27
CA ASP A 3 23.84 -1.96 26.31
C ASP A 3 23.31 -1.17 25.11
N LEU A 4 24.11 -1.14 24.05
CA LEU A 4 23.82 -0.44 22.80
C LEU A 4 22.81 -1.19 21.91
N SER A 5 22.41 -2.41 22.29
CA SER A 5 21.45 -3.24 21.55
C SER A 5 20.02 -2.67 21.58
N LYS A 6 19.77 -1.69 22.46
CA LYS A 6 18.47 -1.00 22.62
C LYS A 6 18.33 0.27 21.80
N LEU A 7 19.35 0.64 21.03
CA LEU A 7 19.27 1.80 20.15
C LEU A 7 18.39 1.43 18.95
N GLU A 8 17.22 2.06 18.86
CA GLU A 8 16.38 1.95 17.68
C GLU A 8 17.13 2.50 16.47
N LYS A 9 17.09 1.76 15.36
CA LYS A 9 17.63 2.24 14.09
C LYS A 9 16.86 3.49 13.69
N THR A 10 17.56 4.61 13.55
CA THR A 10 16.98 5.78 12.90
C THR A 10 16.69 5.41 11.45
N PRO A 11 15.42 5.48 11.00
CA PRO A 11 15.09 5.14 9.62
C PRO A 11 15.79 6.12 8.68
N THR A 12 16.32 5.56 7.60
CA THR A 12 16.93 6.32 6.52
C THR A 12 15.87 7.14 5.78
N PRO A 13 16.25 8.25 5.12
CA PRO A 13 15.33 9.00 4.28
C PRO A 13 14.62 8.14 3.23
N GLN A 14 15.28 7.11 2.70
CA GLN A 14 14.70 6.16 1.75
C GLN A 14 13.60 5.30 2.39
N GLU A 15 13.81 4.82 3.63
CA GLU A 15 12.81 4.03 4.36
C GLU A 15 11.59 4.89 4.72
N LEU A 16 11.81 6.16 5.10
CA LEU A 16 10.71 7.11 5.34
C LEU A 16 9.89 7.37 4.08
N GLN A 17 10.55 7.54 2.93
CA GLN A 17 9.88 7.72 1.65
C GLN A 17 9.08 6.47 1.25
N ALA A 18 9.66 5.28 1.40
CA ALA A 18 8.97 4.02 1.13
C ALA A 18 7.75 3.81 2.05
N GLN A 19 7.84 4.21 3.33
CA GLN A 19 6.69 4.19 4.25
C GLN A 19 5.59 5.16 3.82
N ALA A 20 5.95 6.37 3.37
CA ALA A 20 4.99 7.34 2.86
C ALA A 20 4.27 6.83 1.61
N GLU A 21 5.01 6.29 0.65
CA GLU A 21 4.46 5.72 -0.58
C GLU A 21 3.57 4.50 -0.31
N SER A 22 3.96 3.64 0.63
CA SER A 22 3.15 2.51 1.08
C SER A 22 1.85 2.99 1.73
N ARG A 23 1.90 4.02 2.57
CA ARG A 23 0.70 4.60 3.21
C ARG A 23 -0.26 5.18 2.18
N GLU A 24 0.24 5.89 1.18
CA GLU A 24 -0.57 6.42 0.08
C GLU A 24 -1.18 5.29 -0.76
N ALA A 25 -0.42 4.23 -1.04
CA ALA A 25 -0.92 3.06 -1.75
C ALA A 25 -2.05 2.35 -0.98
N LEU A 26 -1.91 2.19 0.33
CA LEU A 26 -2.95 1.63 1.19
C LEU A 26 -4.21 2.51 1.22
N ALA A 27 -4.04 3.84 1.32
CA ALA A 27 -5.16 4.77 1.27
C ALA A 27 -5.93 4.69 -0.06
N TYR A 28 -5.20 4.62 -1.18
CA TYR A 28 -5.79 4.43 -2.50
C TYR A 28 -6.55 3.10 -2.61
N LEU A 29 -5.96 2.00 -2.16
CA LEU A 29 -6.61 0.68 -2.18
C LEU A 29 -7.90 0.68 -1.36
N ALA A 30 -7.88 1.26 -0.15
CA ALA A 30 -9.06 1.39 0.70
C ALA A 30 -10.14 2.25 0.04
N SER A 31 -9.77 3.38 -0.58
CA SER A 31 -10.72 4.28 -1.25
C SER A 31 -11.37 3.68 -2.52
N THR A 32 -10.75 2.65 -3.11
CA THR A 32 -11.20 2.01 -4.36
C THR A 32 -11.76 0.59 -4.16
N ASP A 33 -11.79 0.11 -2.91
CA ASP A 33 -12.29 -1.22 -2.58
C ASP A 33 -13.79 -1.35 -2.83
N TRP A 34 -14.58 -0.35 -2.43
CA TRP A 34 -16.03 -0.32 -2.68
C TRP A 34 -16.35 -0.45 -4.17
N TYR A 35 -15.56 0.21 -5.02
CA TYR A 35 -15.77 0.20 -6.47
C TYR A 35 -15.55 -1.21 -7.01
N SER A 36 -14.45 -1.86 -6.61
CA SER A 36 -14.15 -3.25 -7.02
C SER A 36 -15.22 -4.23 -6.52
N LEU A 37 -15.68 -4.05 -5.28
CA LEU A 37 -16.73 -4.88 -4.68
C LEU A 37 -18.03 -4.79 -5.48
N ARG A 38 -18.40 -3.59 -5.94
CA ARG A 38 -19.64 -3.39 -6.69
C ARG A 38 -19.72 -4.21 -7.98
N PHE A 39 -18.62 -4.28 -8.74
CA PHE A 39 -18.57 -5.11 -9.96
C PHE A 39 -18.71 -6.60 -9.64
N ILE A 40 -18.08 -7.06 -8.56
CA ILE A 40 -18.20 -8.45 -8.10
C ILE A 40 -19.65 -8.77 -7.74
N GLU A 41 -20.33 -7.87 -7.02
CA GLU A 41 -21.75 -8.02 -6.67
C GLU A 41 -22.65 -8.08 -7.91
N GLU A 42 -22.38 -7.24 -8.91
CA GLU A 42 -23.13 -7.18 -10.16
C GLU A 42 -22.76 -8.30 -11.15
N GLN A 43 -21.82 -9.19 -10.78
CA GLN A 43 -21.26 -10.22 -11.66
C GLN A 43 -20.68 -9.65 -12.96
N THR A 44 -20.22 -8.41 -12.90
CA THR A 44 -19.59 -7.71 -14.02
C THR A 44 -18.06 -7.69 -13.83
N PRO A 45 -17.29 -7.76 -14.92
CA PRO A 45 -15.84 -7.66 -14.80
C PRO A 45 -15.43 -6.26 -14.38
N VAL A 46 -14.52 -6.16 -13.40
CA VAL A 46 -13.90 -4.89 -13.02
C VAL A 46 -13.10 -4.35 -14.22
N PRO A 47 -13.18 -3.05 -14.55
CA PRO A 47 -12.41 -2.48 -15.64
C PRO A 47 -10.90 -2.73 -15.49
N GLU A 48 -10.25 -3.13 -16.59
CA GLU A 48 -8.82 -3.49 -16.60
C GLU A 48 -7.92 -2.36 -16.09
N ALA A 49 -8.22 -1.11 -16.43
CA ALA A 49 -7.49 0.04 -15.94
C ALA A 49 -7.49 0.15 -14.40
N VAL A 50 -8.60 -0.24 -13.75
CA VAL A 50 -8.72 -0.23 -12.29
C VAL A 50 -7.97 -1.41 -11.68
N LEU A 51 -8.00 -2.58 -12.32
CA LEU A 51 -7.18 -3.73 -11.91
C LEU A 51 -5.69 -3.41 -11.99
N ALA A 52 -5.24 -2.80 -13.09
CA ALA A 52 -3.86 -2.38 -13.29
C ALA A 52 -3.43 -1.35 -12.24
N ALA A 53 -4.21 -0.29 -12.02
CA ALA A 53 -3.90 0.74 -11.03
C ALA A 53 -3.82 0.17 -9.61
N ARG A 54 -4.74 -0.74 -9.25
CA ARG A 54 -4.73 -1.42 -7.95
C ARG A 54 -3.57 -2.43 -7.82
N ALA A 55 -3.14 -3.07 -8.90
CA ALA A 55 -1.95 -3.92 -8.90
C ALA A 55 -0.68 -3.09 -8.66
N THR A 56 -0.55 -1.94 -9.33
CA THR A 56 0.56 -1.00 -9.10
C THR A 56 0.58 -0.47 -7.67
N ALA A 57 -0.58 -0.14 -7.10
CA ALA A 57 -0.65 0.28 -5.70
C ALA A 57 -0.20 -0.84 -4.75
N ARG A 58 -0.66 -2.09 -4.96
CA ARG A 58 -0.21 -3.24 -4.14
C ARG A 58 1.30 -3.47 -4.20
N ALA A 59 1.94 -3.23 -5.34
CA ALA A 59 3.39 -3.39 -5.48
C ALA A 59 4.21 -2.39 -4.64
N LYS A 60 3.61 -1.28 -4.20
CA LYS A 60 4.25 -0.26 -3.36
C LYS A 60 4.08 -0.50 -1.86
N VAL A 61 3.21 -1.45 -1.48
CA VAL A 61 2.96 -1.75 -0.07
C VAL A 61 4.13 -2.55 0.47
N ILE A 62 4.87 -1.94 1.40
CA ILE A 62 5.92 -2.64 2.15
C ILE A 62 5.29 -3.51 3.27
N PRO A 63 5.80 -4.74 3.49
CA PRO A 63 5.30 -5.67 4.50
C PRO A 63 5.66 -5.27 5.94
#